data_AF-R7TSV7-F1
#
_entry.id   AF-R7TSV7-F1
#
_cell.length_a   1.000
_cell.length_b   1.000
_cell.length_c   1.000
_cell.angle_alpha   90.00
_cell.angle_beta   90.00
_cell.angle_gamma   90.00
#
_symmetry.space_group_name_H-M   'P 1'
#
loop_
_entity.id
_entity.type
_entity.pdbx_description
1 polymer ?
#
loop_
_entity_poly.entity_id
_entity_poly.type
_entity_poly.pdbx_seq_one_letter_code
_entity_poly.pdbx_strand_id
1 'polypeptide(L)'
;MKSNQLDSALESFYKDYVDINPSEMAEMMEIYNKVILEVITFLKEDDRCCDIDFPIGRGSSFEGLKVVEPDEFDVLIPVNISQKNWLMEECRKDPWFARIIGVNGLDDNSIPLNCKDGKYLSATFVHSSFQGGIQRFVNNYGGAYELNVSTKGPAITLHVRDASRKLFSVDVVPLVQLEKTWLIAKPPKHILNGDGRWWRKSFSNGEGHYATSLPFEAKKILKITKAIKLSLGPTPMDIVPSYIYKTAMMHWYYDEKQRCILNESMNKNLSDFLIYMSEILSSGEMLIYPYLDEKFNILEPYNEDTLINLAGYLKSVASKSQLMRAIRCRADDAKNRGFIIEYHFTPIQNSIAHFHDNSRPRPPRSNPSEILNKSRPRPEQKSRPRPAQRNPSEVINMSLLSPEQNIDEIPDVIVDSTTKIDKWNESDDSCCSCKTIIIIIACVFAILFLVITAIITFYYTRK
;
A
#
# COMPACT_ATOMS: atom_id res chain seq x y z
N MET A 1 15.40 -24.28 -31.77
CA MET A 1 15.97 -24.21 -30.40
C MET A 1 15.12 -25.09 -29.49
N LYS A 2 15.69 -26.09 -28.80
CA LYS A 2 14.91 -27.05 -27.98
C LYS A 2 14.39 -26.36 -26.71
N SER A 3 13.18 -26.71 -26.25
CA SER A 3 12.52 -26.09 -25.06
C SER A 3 13.46 -25.99 -23.86
N ASN A 4 14.20 -27.07 -23.61
CA ASN A 4 15.13 -27.21 -22.49
C ASN A 4 16.23 -26.15 -22.47
N GLN A 5 16.63 -25.57 -23.62
CA GLN A 5 17.68 -24.55 -23.66
C GLN A 5 17.20 -23.21 -23.10
N LEU A 6 15.93 -22.83 -23.37
CA LEU A 6 15.36 -21.59 -22.82
C LEU A 6 15.09 -21.75 -21.33
N ASP A 7 14.61 -22.92 -20.88
CA ASP A 7 14.41 -23.19 -19.45
C ASP A 7 15.73 -23.09 -18.68
N SER A 8 16.82 -23.69 -19.17
CA SER A 8 18.15 -23.55 -18.54
C SER A 8 18.66 -22.10 -18.53
N ALA A 9 18.38 -21.33 -19.59
CA ALA A 9 18.77 -19.92 -19.65
C ALA A 9 17.97 -19.06 -18.66
N LEU A 10 16.67 -19.32 -18.50
CA LEU A 10 15.81 -18.65 -17.51
C LEU A 10 16.22 -19.02 -16.08
N GLU A 11 16.59 -20.28 -15.83
CA GLU A 11 17.12 -20.71 -14.54
C GLU A 11 18.42 -19.99 -14.18
N SER A 12 19.36 -19.90 -15.13
CA SER A 12 20.62 -19.17 -14.94
C SER A 12 20.36 -17.68 -14.73
N PHE A 13 19.50 -17.07 -15.55
CA PHE A 13 19.09 -15.67 -15.40
C PHE A 13 18.48 -15.41 -14.02
N TYR A 14 17.60 -16.29 -13.54
CA TYR A 14 17.00 -16.14 -12.23
C TYR A 14 18.06 -16.18 -11.12
N LYS A 15 18.89 -17.22 -11.11
CA LYS A 15 19.89 -17.44 -10.06
C LYS A 15 20.99 -16.39 -10.05
N ASP A 16 21.47 -15.99 -11.22
CA ASP A 16 22.67 -15.17 -11.35
C ASP A 16 22.37 -13.66 -11.33
N TYR A 17 21.11 -13.26 -11.53
CA TYR A 17 20.73 -11.84 -11.65
C TYR A 17 19.43 -11.45 -10.93
N VAL A 18 18.40 -12.28 -10.98
CA VAL A 18 17.07 -11.88 -10.47
C VAL A 18 16.97 -12.09 -8.95
N ASP A 19 17.45 -13.23 -8.47
CA ASP A 19 17.34 -13.59 -7.07
C ASP A 19 18.33 -12.79 -6.22
N ILE A 20 17.88 -12.39 -5.04
CA ILE A 20 18.71 -11.64 -4.10
C ILE A 20 19.46 -12.64 -3.24
N ASN A 21 20.74 -12.39 -2.99
CA ASN A 21 21.50 -13.22 -2.07
C ASN A 21 20.80 -13.20 -0.68
N PRO A 22 20.42 -14.37 -0.13
CA PRO A 22 19.72 -14.42 1.15
C PRO A 22 20.47 -13.72 2.30
N SER A 23 21.80 -13.74 2.26
CA SER A 23 22.64 -13.07 3.28
C SER A 23 22.54 -11.55 3.17
N GLU A 24 22.53 -11.02 1.94
CA GLU A 24 22.39 -9.58 1.69
C GLU A 24 20.99 -9.09 2.09
N MET A 25 19.95 -9.84 1.75
CA MET A 25 18.58 -9.53 2.18
C MET A 25 18.46 -9.56 3.71
N ALA A 26 19.06 -10.55 4.37
CA ALA A 26 19.05 -10.65 5.84
C ALA A 26 19.77 -9.47 6.50
N GLU A 27 20.95 -9.09 5.97
CA GLU A 27 21.70 -7.92 6.40
C GLU A 27 20.86 -6.64 6.26
N MET A 28 20.31 -6.37 5.07
CA MET A 28 19.49 -5.16 4.88
C MET A 28 18.24 -5.15 5.76
N MET A 29 17.62 -6.31 6.01
CA MET A 29 16.49 -6.44 6.93
C MET A 29 16.86 -6.14 8.38
N GLU A 30 18.05 -6.55 8.83
CA GLU A 30 18.55 -6.22 10.17
C GLU A 30 18.74 -4.70 10.33
N ILE A 31 19.38 -4.07 9.33
CA ILE A 31 19.57 -2.62 9.30
C ILE A 31 18.22 -1.89 9.27
N TYR A 32 17.30 -2.33 8.41
CA TYR A 32 15.95 -1.79 8.30
C TYR A 32 15.22 -1.85 9.65
N ASN A 33 15.21 -3.01 10.31
CA ASN A 33 14.51 -3.21 11.57
C ASN A 33 15.06 -2.30 12.66
N LYS A 34 16.39 -2.16 12.73
CA LYS A 34 17.04 -1.25 13.68
C LYS A 34 16.64 0.20 13.43
N VAL A 35 16.81 0.70 12.21
CA VAL A 35 16.52 2.11 11.87
C VAL A 35 15.04 2.43 12.10
N ILE A 36 14.13 1.55 11.69
CA ILE A 36 12.69 1.80 11.85
C ILE A 36 12.26 1.72 13.31
N LEU A 37 12.85 0.85 14.13
CA LEU A 37 12.57 0.83 15.56
C LEU A 37 13.01 2.13 16.24
N GLU A 38 14.17 2.68 15.86
CA GLU A 38 14.66 3.96 16.36
C GLU A 38 13.74 5.12 15.94
N VAL A 39 13.28 5.14 14.67
CA VAL A 39 12.30 6.12 14.18
C VAL A 39 10.99 6.04 14.98
N ILE A 40 10.44 4.84 15.17
CA ILE A 40 9.15 4.66 15.85
C ILE A 40 9.24 5.02 17.33
N THR A 41 10.34 4.66 18.00
CA THR A 41 10.59 5.08 19.39
C THR A 41 10.60 6.60 19.50
N PHE A 42 11.32 7.29 18.61
CA PHE A 42 11.35 8.75 18.60
C PHE A 42 9.97 9.37 18.34
N LEU A 43 9.22 8.86 17.37
CA LEU A 43 7.89 9.38 17.03
C LEU A 43 6.88 9.19 18.17
N LYS A 44 6.97 8.10 18.94
CA LYS A 44 6.12 7.85 20.12
C LYS A 44 6.37 8.85 21.26
N GLU A 45 7.58 9.37 21.36
CA GLU A 45 7.96 10.36 22.37
C GLU A 45 7.67 11.81 21.93
N ASP A 46 7.36 12.03 20.64
CA ASP A 46 7.11 13.35 20.07
C ASP A 46 5.62 13.74 20.21
N ASP A 47 5.33 14.66 21.13
CA ASP A 47 3.98 15.17 21.43
C ASP A 47 3.25 15.84 20.24
N ARG A 48 3.98 16.16 19.16
CA ARG A 48 3.42 16.71 17.91
C ARG A 48 2.97 15.62 16.93
N CYS A 49 3.38 14.38 17.15
CA CYS A 49 3.00 13.23 16.33
C CYS A 49 1.77 12.55 16.92
N CYS A 50 0.98 11.89 16.07
CA CYS A 50 -0.12 11.07 16.58
C CYS A 50 0.44 9.91 17.40
N ASP A 51 -0.37 9.39 18.32
CA ASP A 51 -0.09 8.08 18.91
C ASP A 51 -0.08 7.00 17.82
N ILE A 52 0.89 6.08 17.90
CA ILE A 52 1.18 5.09 16.87
C ILE A 52 1.41 3.69 17.42
N ASP A 53 1.06 2.68 16.64
CA ASP A 53 1.32 1.28 16.94
C ASP A 53 2.56 0.73 16.20
N PHE A 54 2.80 -0.58 16.33
CA PHE A 54 3.90 -1.27 15.68
C PHE A 54 3.87 -1.13 14.15
N PRO A 55 5.03 -0.90 13.53
CA PRO A 55 5.15 -0.78 12.08
C PRO A 55 4.78 -2.07 11.37
N ILE A 56 4.13 -1.94 10.21
CA ILE A 56 3.68 -3.05 9.37
C ILE A 56 4.45 -3.04 8.06
N GLY A 57 5.39 -3.97 7.89
CA GLY A 57 6.14 -4.15 6.64
C GLY A 57 5.24 -4.60 5.49
N ARG A 58 5.37 -3.96 4.32
CA ARG A 58 4.60 -4.24 3.11
C ARG A 58 5.45 -4.10 1.85
N GLY A 59 4.91 -4.56 0.72
CA GLY A 59 5.60 -4.44 -0.56
C GLY A 59 6.61 -5.54 -0.79
N SER A 60 7.35 -5.42 -1.89
CA SER A 60 8.02 -6.57 -2.50
C SER A 60 9.11 -7.21 -1.63
N SER A 61 9.75 -6.43 -0.76
CA SER A 61 10.79 -6.91 0.16
C SER A 61 10.22 -7.85 1.23
N PHE A 62 9.04 -7.55 1.78
CA PHE A 62 8.40 -8.40 2.78
C PHE A 62 7.61 -9.56 2.17
N GLU A 63 7.15 -9.42 0.93
CA GLU A 63 6.35 -10.43 0.22
C GLU A 63 7.23 -11.52 -0.47
N GLY A 64 8.56 -11.36 -0.45
CA GLY A 64 9.51 -12.25 -1.15
C GLY A 64 9.50 -12.06 -2.67
N LEU A 65 9.17 -10.84 -3.13
CA LEU A 65 9.02 -10.46 -4.53
C LEU A 65 10.05 -9.43 -4.99
N LYS A 66 10.96 -9.00 -4.12
CA LYS A 66 12.06 -8.09 -4.47
C LYS A 66 13.05 -8.81 -5.40
N VAL A 67 13.67 -8.06 -6.30
CA VAL A 67 14.56 -8.59 -7.34
C VAL A 67 15.81 -7.74 -7.44
N VAL A 68 16.90 -8.35 -7.89
CA VAL A 68 18.21 -7.72 -8.13
C VAL A 68 18.88 -7.24 -6.84
N GLU A 69 18.32 -6.24 -6.16
CA GLU A 69 18.89 -5.63 -4.95
C GLU A 69 17.80 -5.34 -3.90
N PRO A 70 18.09 -5.46 -2.60
CA PRO A 70 17.19 -5.10 -1.50
C PRO A 70 17.18 -3.58 -1.21
N ASP A 71 16.95 -2.76 -2.23
CA ASP A 71 17.17 -1.29 -2.20
C ASP A 71 15.96 -0.44 -1.76
N GLU A 72 14.83 -1.06 -1.41
CA GLU A 72 13.56 -0.39 -1.08
C GLU A 72 12.71 -1.22 -0.11
N PHE A 73 12.09 -0.55 0.86
CA PHE A 73 11.14 -1.13 1.80
C PHE A 73 9.91 -0.22 1.92
N ASP A 74 8.72 -0.79 2.04
CA ASP A 74 7.51 -0.03 2.39
C ASP A 74 7.08 -0.38 3.82
N VAL A 75 6.75 0.65 4.60
CA VAL A 75 6.25 0.47 5.96
C VAL A 75 5.01 1.31 6.20
N LEU A 76 3.98 0.66 6.72
CA LEU A 76 2.76 1.33 7.18
C LEU A 76 2.86 1.56 8.68
N ILE A 77 2.59 2.77 9.15
CA ILE A 77 2.61 3.12 10.57
C ILE A 77 1.17 3.34 11.04
N PRO A 78 0.58 2.41 11.80
CA PRO A 78 -0.78 2.57 12.31
C PRO A 78 -0.84 3.76 13.27
N VAL A 79 -1.79 4.66 13.03
CA VAL A 79 -2.16 5.77 13.89
C VAL A 79 -3.32 5.33 14.76
N ASN A 80 -3.13 5.41 16.08
CA ASN A 80 -4.14 5.01 17.05
C ASN A 80 -5.25 6.06 17.10
N ILE A 81 -6.45 5.69 16.66
CA ILE A 81 -7.64 6.52 16.75
C ILE A 81 -8.81 5.75 17.36
N SER A 82 -9.65 6.43 18.14
CA SER A 82 -10.86 5.82 18.70
C SER A 82 -11.96 5.72 17.64
N GLN A 83 -12.33 4.50 17.23
CA GLN A 83 -13.43 4.31 16.26
C GLN A 83 -14.79 4.88 16.74
N LYS A 84 -14.94 5.15 18.04
CA LYS A 84 -16.15 5.82 18.60
C LYS A 84 -16.20 7.32 18.29
N ASN A 85 -15.05 7.93 18.05
CA ASN A 85 -14.90 9.37 17.84
C ASN A 85 -14.80 9.74 16.35
N TRP A 86 -14.61 8.76 15.47
CA TRP A 86 -14.30 9.00 14.06
C TRP A 86 -15.16 8.11 13.15
N LEU A 87 -15.71 8.71 12.10
CA LEU A 87 -16.46 8.03 11.05
C LEU A 87 -15.78 8.20 9.69
N MET A 88 -16.00 7.23 8.81
CA MET A 88 -15.57 7.30 7.43
C MET A 88 -16.68 7.84 6.54
N GLU A 89 -16.35 8.77 5.65
CA GLU A 89 -17.24 9.26 4.60
C GLU A 89 -16.59 9.01 3.23
N GLU A 90 -17.25 8.21 2.39
CA GLU A 90 -16.72 7.86 1.06
C GLU A 90 -16.80 9.03 0.08
N CYS A 91 -15.80 9.15 -0.79
CA CYS A 91 -15.84 10.10 -1.89
C CYS A 91 -16.76 9.57 -3.00
N ARG A 92 -17.86 10.27 -3.26
CA ARG A 92 -18.81 9.90 -4.34
C ARG A 92 -18.21 10.04 -5.75
N LYS A 93 -17.20 10.89 -5.91
CA LYS A 93 -16.56 11.15 -7.22
C LYS A 93 -15.44 10.18 -7.54
N ASP A 94 -14.85 9.59 -6.51
CA ASP A 94 -13.65 8.76 -6.63
C ASP A 94 -13.63 7.73 -5.49
N PRO A 95 -14.05 6.48 -5.73
CA PRO A 95 -14.20 5.48 -4.67
C PRO A 95 -12.88 5.14 -3.97
N TRP A 96 -11.72 5.52 -4.55
CA TRP A 96 -10.38 5.34 -3.98
C TRP A 96 -10.11 6.20 -2.76
N PHE A 97 -10.96 7.18 -2.47
CA PHE A 97 -10.75 8.12 -1.38
C PHE A 97 -11.91 8.17 -0.38
N ALA A 98 -11.57 8.46 0.86
CA ALA A 98 -12.52 8.72 1.93
C ALA A 98 -12.04 9.87 2.83
N ARG A 99 -12.98 10.51 3.53
CA ARG A 99 -12.69 11.44 4.63
C ARG A 99 -12.90 10.73 5.96
N ILE A 100 -12.15 11.18 6.96
CA ILE A 100 -12.30 10.75 8.34
C ILE A 100 -12.83 11.95 9.12
N ILE A 101 -14.02 11.81 9.70
CA ILE A 101 -14.81 12.89 10.29
C ILE A 101 -15.03 12.63 11.78
N GLY A 102 -14.76 13.63 12.62
CA GLY A 102 -15.05 13.58 14.04
C GLY A 102 -16.56 13.52 14.32
N VAL A 103 -16.96 12.62 15.21
CA VAL A 103 -18.35 12.49 15.68
C VAL A 103 -18.67 13.66 16.62
N ASN A 104 -19.76 14.36 16.34
CA ASN A 104 -20.35 15.41 17.19
C ASN A 104 -19.49 16.66 17.48
N GLY A 105 -18.47 16.94 16.68
CA GLY A 105 -17.58 18.09 16.93
C GLY A 105 -16.85 18.01 18.27
N LEU A 106 -16.75 16.81 18.84
CA LEU A 106 -15.94 16.55 20.03
C LEU A 106 -14.47 16.68 19.64
N ASP A 107 -13.75 17.56 20.34
CA ASP A 107 -12.30 17.60 20.25
C ASP A 107 -11.76 16.29 20.83
N ASP A 108 -11.41 15.36 19.93
CA ASP A 108 -10.66 14.18 20.34
C ASP A 108 -9.24 14.61 20.71
N ASN A 109 -9.04 14.92 21.99
CA ASN A 109 -7.76 15.39 22.52
C ASN A 109 -6.62 14.37 22.39
N SER A 110 -6.92 13.11 22.03
CA SER A 110 -5.88 12.12 21.72
C SER A 110 -5.19 12.38 20.38
N ILE A 111 -5.81 13.15 19.49
CA ILE A 111 -5.26 13.51 18.18
C ILE A 111 -4.70 14.94 18.24
N PRO A 112 -3.40 15.14 17.97
CA PRO A 112 -2.79 16.46 17.92
C PRO A 112 -3.52 17.43 16.99
N LEU A 113 -3.62 18.70 17.39
CA LEU A 113 -4.32 19.73 16.61
C LEU A 113 -3.71 19.94 15.23
N ASN A 114 -2.40 19.77 15.08
CA ASN A 114 -1.68 19.84 13.82
C ASN A 114 -1.94 18.65 12.88
N CYS A 115 -2.80 17.70 13.27
CA CYS A 115 -3.28 16.59 12.43
C CYS A 115 -4.74 16.79 11.96
N LYS A 116 -5.44 17.82 12.44
CA LYS A 116 -6.85 18.08 12.18
C LYS A 116 -7.06 19.32 11.28
N ASP A 117 -8.01 19.23 10.36
CA ASP A 117 -8.55 20.38 9.62
C ASP A 117 -10.03 20.53 9.97
N GLY A 118 -10.33 21.38 10.95
CA GLY A 118 -11.66 21.48 11.56
C GLY A 118 -12.10 20.14 12.14
N LYS A 119 -13.24 19.62 11.67
CA LYS A 119 -13.78 18.31 12.09
C LYS A 119 -13.13 17.10 11.41
N TYR A 120 -12.18 17.30 10.51
CA TYR A 120 -11.58 16.23 9.71
C TYR A 120 -10.21 15.83 10.27
N LEU A 121 -9.93 14.54 10.33
CA LEU A 121 -8.56 14.06 10.44
C LEU A 121 -7.93 14.20 9.05
N SER A 122 -7.01 15.13 8.87
CA SER A 122 -6.50 15.52 7.56
C SER A 122 -5.31 14.65 7.16
N ALA A 123 -5.43 13.94 6.03
CA ALA A 123 -4.34 13.09 5.51
C ALA A 123 -3.06 13.90 5.26
N THR A 124 -3.19 15.12 4.74
CA THR A 124 -2.04 16.02 4.48
C THR A 124 -1.39 16.48 5.78
N PHE A 125 -2.18 16.77 6.81
CA PHE A 125 -1.67 17.22 8.09
C PHE A 125 -1.02 16.09 8.88
N VAL A 126 -1.62 14.89 8.89
CA VAL A 126 -0.98 13.69 9.44
C VAL A 126 0.34 13.39 8.71
N HIS A 127 0.33 13.39 7.37
CA HIS A 127 1.56 13.22 6.58
C HIS A 127 2.62 14.26 6.95
N SER A 128 2.24 15.54 7.06
CA SER A 128 3.17 16.63 7.40
C SER A 128 3.71 16.50 8.83
N SER A 129 2.88 16.05 9.77
CA SER A 129 3.28 15.77 11.16
C SER A 129 4.34 14.68 11.21
N PHE A 130 4.09 13.53 10.56
CA PHE A 130 5.06 12.43 10.46
C PHE A 130 6.34 12.85 9.76
N GLN A 131 6.23 13.57 8.64
CA GLN A 131 7.39 14.05 7.90
C GLN A 131 8.25 14.97 8.77
N GLY A 132 7.62 15.88 9.52
CA GLY A 132 8.30 16.74 10.48
C GLY A 132 8.96 15.96 11.61
N GLY A 133 8.29 14.94 12.15
CA GLY A 133 8.82 14.04 13.19
C GLY A 133 10.05 13.28 12.72
N ILE A 134 9.97 12.65 11.54
CA ILE A 134 11.08 11.92 10.94
C ILE A 134 12.24 12.86 10.60
N GLN A 135 11.98 14.08 10.12
CA GLN A 135 13.04 15.07 9.87
C GLN A 135 13.75 15.47 11.17
N ARG A 136 13.03 15.61 12.28
CA ARG A 136 13.64 15.89 13.59
C ARG A 136 14.47 14.72 14.10
N PHE A 137 13.96 13.50 13.95
CA PHE A 137 14.73 12.28 14.25
C PHE A 137 16.05 12.28 13.46
N VAL A 138 15.99 12.48 12.15
CA VAL A 138 17.18 12.52 11.27
C VAL A 138 18.16 13.60 11.70
N ASN A 139 17.68 14.81 12.04
CA ASN A 139 18.55 15.91 12.48
C ASN A 139 19.28 15.61 13.80
N ASN A 140 18.71 14.75 14.65
CA ASN A 140 19.27 14.35 15.94
C ASN A 140 19.93 12.97 15.88
N TYR A 141 20.01 12.35 14.69
CA TYR A 141 20.49 10.99 14.55
C TYR A 141 22.01 10.91 14.73
N GLY A 142 22.45 10.26 15.80
CA GLY A 142 23.85 9.99 16.10
C GLY A 142 24.27 8.54 15.87
N GLY A 143 23.49 7.76 15.10
CA GLY A 143 23.72 6.34 14.89
C GLY A 143 24.77 6.02 13.82
N ALA A 144 24.81 4.76 13.40
CA ALA A 144 25.85 4.23 12.51
C ALA A 144 25.64 4.56 11.01
N TYR A 145 24.49 5.11 10.65
CA TYR A 145 24.08 5.34 9.26
C TYR A 145 23.86 6.82 8.97
N GLU A 146 24.08 7.22 7.72
CA GLU A 146 23.63 8.53 7.25
C GLU A 146 22.16 8.42 6.81
N LEU A 147 21.31 9.27 7.37
CA LEU A 147 19.89 9.30 7.11
C LEU A 147 19.49 10.59 6.39
N ASN A 148 18.58 10.48 5.41
CA ASN A 148 18.03 11.65 4.73
C ASN A 148 16.55 11.45 4.42
N VAL A 149 15.73 12.49 4.61
CA VAL A 149 14.31 12.46 4.28
C VAL A 149 14.08 13.14 2.93
N SER A 150 13.47 12.42 1.99
CA SER A 150 12.98 13.00 0.74
C SER A 150 11.51 13.41 0.87
N THR A 151 11.21 14.59 0.33
CA THR A 151 9.88 15.22 0.35
C THR A 151 9.25 15.29 -1.04
N LYS A 152 9.92 14.73 -2.05
CA LYS A 152 9.54 14.85 -3.47
C LYS A 152 8.50 13.79 -3.90
N GLY A 153 8.23 12.80 -3.06
CA GLY A 153 7.33 11.68 -3.32
C GLY A 153 5.94 11.82 -2.69
N PRO A 154 5.00 10.93 -3.04
CA PRO A 154 3.69 10.82 -2.37
C PRO A 154 3.77 10.12 -1.00
N ALA A 155 4.92 9.55 -0.64
CA ALA A 155 5.23 8.97 0.65
C ALA A 155 6.41 9.73 1.28
N ILE A 156 6.60 9.53 2.58
CA ILE A 156 7.78 10.04 3.30
C ILE A 156 8.90 9.03 3.10
N THR A 157 9.86 9.33 2.23
CA THR A 157 10.95 8.39 1.94
C THR A 157 12.17 8.70 2.80
N LEU A 158 12.58 7.74 3.62
CA LEU A 158 13.82 7.76 4.39
C LEU A 158 14.92 7.03 3.62
N HIS A 159 15.95 7.74 3.18
CA HIS A 159 17.14 7.15 2.59
C HIS A 159 18.12 6.74 3.68
N VAL A 160 18.58 5.50 3.64
CA VAL A 160 19.59 4.95 4.54
C VAL A 160 20.87 4.70 3.74
N ARG A 161 21.98 5.22 4.25
CA ARG A 161 23.30 5.12 3.60
C ARG A 161 24.35 4.71 4.61
N ASP A 162 25.37 4.01 4.11
CA ASP A 162 26.65 3.89 4.78
C ASP A 162 27.64 4.91 4.19
N ALA A 163 28.86 4.97 4.73
CA ALA A 163 29.89 5.92 4.28
C ALA A 163 30.27 5.79 2.79
N SER A 164 29.96 4.64 2.16
CA SER A 164 30.43 4.27 0.82
C SER A 164 29.32 4.19 -0.22
N ARG A 165 28.06 3.96 0.19
CA ARG A 165 26.95 3.70 -0.72
C ARG A 165 25.58 3.96 -0.09
N LYS A 166 24.59 4.11 -0.96
CA LYS A 166 23.19 3.97 -0.58
C LYS A 166 22.90 2.50 -0.27
N LEU A 167 22.29 2.24 0.89
CA LEU A 167 21.84 0.90 1.27
C LEU A 167 20.44 0.64 0.72
N PHE A 168 19.46 1.41 1.19
CA PHE A 168 18.08 1.30 0.75
C PHE A 168 17.29 2.59 1.01
N SER A 169 16.08 2.64 0.49
CA SER A 169 15.05 3.62 0.86
C SER A 169 13.94 2.95 1.65
N VAL A 170 13.31 3.66 2.58
CA VAL A 170 12.08 3.23 3.26
C VAL A 170 10.96 4.23 3.00
N ASP A 171 9.89 3.79 2.38
CA ASP A 171 8.65 4.57 2.23
C ASP A 171 7.80 4.40 3.50
N VAL A 172 7.78 5.44 4.33
CA VAL A 172 7.00 5.51 5.57
C VAL A 172 5.65 6.12 5.29
N VAL A 173 4.59 5.39 5.61
CA VAL A 173 3.21 5.78 5.26
C VAL A 173 2.30 5.67 6.49
N PRO A 174 1.75 6.78 7.01
CA PRO A 174 0.75 6.73 8.07
C PRO A 174 -0.51 6.00 7.62
N LEU A 175 -1.03 5.13 8.48
CA LEU A 175 -2.18 4.28 8.24
C LEU A 175 -3.22 4.50 9.34
N VAL A 176 -4.47 4.67 8.97
CA VAL A 176 -5.61 4.58 9.87
C VAL A 176 -6.45 3.38 9.49
N GLN A 177 -6.85 2.58 10.47
CA GLN A 177 -7.86 1.53 10.29
C GLN A 177 -9.18 1.98 10.90
N LEU A 178 -10.20 2.12 10.06
CA LEU A 178 -11.59 2.34 10.48
C LEU A 178 -12.42 1.17 10.00
N GLU A 179 -13.12 0.51 10.92
CA GLU A 179 -13.86 -0.72 10.65
C GLU A 179 -12.94 -1.76 9.97
N LYS A 180 -13.28 -2.17 8.74
CA LYS A 180 -12.49 -3.11 7.92
C LYS A 180 -11.63 -2.41 6.86
N THR A 181 -11.64 -1.08 6.81
CA THR A 181 -10.99 -0.30 5.75
C THR A 181 -9.66 0.26 6.23
N TRP A 182 -8.63 0.10 5.40
CA TRP A 182 -7.31 0.69 5.62
C TRP A 182 -7.20 1.99 4.80
N LEU A 183 -6.84 3.08 5.47
CA LEU A 183 -6.76 4.42 4.91
C LEU A 183 -5.32 4.94 5.09
N ILE A 184 -4.64 5.25 3.99
CA ILE A 184 -3.26 5.75 4.03
C ILE A 184 -3.20 7.25 3.73
N ALA A 185 -2.29 7.93 4.43
CA ALA A 185 -2.04 9.36 4.27
C ALA A 185 -1.19 9.65 3.01
N LYS A 186 -1.72 9.32 1.83
CA LYS A 186 -1.14 9.68 0.51
C LYS A 186 -2.15 10.58 -0.23
N PRO A 187 -2.17 11.90 0.02
CA PRO A 187 -3.20 12.78 -0.51
C PRO A 187 -3.15 12.86 -2.06
N PRO A 188 -4.31 13.04 -2.72
CA PRO A 188 -4.39 13.09 -4.17
C PRO A 188 -3.71 14.35 -4.73
N LYS A 189 -2.84 14.20 -5.73
CA LYS A 189 -2.13 15.33 -6.33
C LYS A 189 -3.00 16.21 -7.24
N HIS A 190 -4.04 15.66 -7.88
CA HIS A 190 -4.76 16.36 -8.96
C HIS A 190 -6.29 16.19 -8.99
N ILE A 191 -6.84 15.09 -8.46
CA ILE A 191 -8.24 14.72 -8.70
C ILE A 191 -9.23 15.52 -7.82
N LEU A 192 -8.85 15.85 -6.59
CA LEU A 192 -9.74 16.44 -5.59
C LEU A 192 -9.38 17.89 -5.24
N ASN A 193 -8.89 18.67 -6.22
CA ASN A 193 -8.45 20.06 -6.06
C ASN A 193 -7.38 20.26 -4.96
N GLY A 194 -6.61 19.22 -4.63
CA GLY A 194 -5.66 19.26 -3.53
C GLY A 194 -6.31 19.39 -2.15
N ASP A 195 -7.58 19.00 -1.99
CA ASP A 195 -8.21 18.92 -0.68
C ASP A 195 -7.44 17.91 0.19
N GLY A 196 -6.72 18.44 1.18
CA GLY A 196 -5.81 17.65 2.01
C GLY A 196 -6.50 16.68 2.97
N ARG A 197 -7.84 16.70 3.03
CA ARG A 197 -8.66 15.88 3.93
C ARG A 197 -8.88 14.45 3.43
N TRP A 198 -8.55 14.17 2.18
CA TRP A 198 -8.81 12.87 1.56
C TRP A 198 -7.71 11.86 1.87
N TRP A 199 -8.11 10.75 2.47
CA TRP A 199 -7.30 9.56 2.66
C TRP A 199 -7.50 8.60 1.51
N ARG A 200 -6.42 7.92 1.08
CA ARG A 200 -6.50 6.90 0.04
C ARG A 200 -6.82 5.54 0.68
N LYS A 201 -7.80 4.81 0.14
CA LYS A 201 -8.05 3.41 0.52
C LYS A 201 -6.85 2.55 0.10
N SER A 202 -6.41 1.68 1.01
CA SER A 202 -5.33 0.74 0.76
C SER A 202 -5.85 -0.69 0.84
N PHE A 203 -5.45 -1.50 -0.14
CA PHE A 203 -5.79 -2.93 -0.23
C PHE A 203 -4.60 -3.83 0.15
N SER A 204 -3.49 -3.22 0.56
CA SER A 204 -2.23 -3.87 0.87
C SER A 204 -2.32 -4.94 1.95
N ASN A 205 -3.34 -4.92 2.82
CA ASN A 205 -3.53 -5.97 3.81
C ASN A 205 -4.00 -7.28 3.19
N GLY A 206 -5.06 -7.22 2.38
CA GLY A 206 -5.57 -8.38 1.65
C GLY A 206 -4.55 -8.86 0.64
N GLU A 207 -4.08 -7.97 -0.22
CA GLU A 207 -3.08 -8.26 -1.26
C GLU A 207 -1.80 -8.89 -0.68
N GLY A 208 -1.29 -8.34 0.43
CA GLY A 208 -0.04 -8.81 1.04
C GLY A 208 -0.14 -10.26 1.51
N HIS A 209 -1.30 -10.69 2.01
CA HIS A 209 -1.53 -12.08 2.41
C HIS A 209 -1.42 -13.04 1.22
N TYR A 210 -2.07 -12.73 0.11
CA TYR A 210 -2.04 -13.56 -1.10
C TYR A 210 -0.68 -13.53 -1.78
N ALA A 211 -0.06 -12.35 -1.90
CA ALA A 211 1.27 -12.21 -2.48
C ALA A 211 2.33 -13.04 -1.71
N THR A 212 2.26 -13.04 -0.38
CA THR A 212 3.16 -13.83 0.47
C THR A 212 2.91 -15.33 0.31
N SER A 213 1.66 -15.73 0.08
CA SER A 213 1.21 -17.13 -0.05
C SER A 213 1.40 -17.72 -1.45
N LEU A 214 1.87 -16.95 -2.43
CA LEU A 214 2.24 -17.49 -3.75
C LEU A 214 3.32 -18.58 -3.60
N PRO A 215 3.23 -19.69 -4.36
CA PRO A 215 4.28 -20.70 -4.36
C PRO A 215 5.56 -20.15 -4.99
N PHE A 216 6.69 -20.81 -4.71
CA PHE A 216 8.00 -20.40 -5.19
C PHE A 216 8.04 -20.19 -6.71
N GLU A 217 7.39 -21.08 -7.47
CA GLU A 217 7.32 -21.05 -8.92
C GLU A 217 6.59 -19.81 -9.44
N ALA A 218 5.44 -19.45 -8.85
CA ALA A 218 4.71 -18.24 -9.21
C ALA A 218 5.53 -16.98 -8.89
N LYS A 219 6.14 -16.93 -7.69
CA LYS A 219 7.04 -15.83 -7.31
C LYS A 219 8.21 -15.71 -8.28
N LYS A 220 8.80 -16.83 -8.70
CA LYS A 220 9.90 -16.90 -9.66
C LYS A 220 9.51 -16.29 -11.02
N ILE A 221 8.35 -16.65 -11.55
CA ILE A 221 7.83 -16.07 -12.81
C ILE A 221 7.62 -14.55 -12.68
N LEU A 222 7.02 -14.09 -11.59
CA LEU A 222 6.80 -12.66 -11.37
C LEU A 222 8.14 -11.91 -11.23
N LYS A 223 9.10 -12.48 -10.49
CA LYS A 223 10.43 -11.90 -10.31
C LYS A 223 11.18 -11.79 -11.63
N ILE A 224 11.17 -12.82 -12.48
CA ILE A 224 11.76 -12.76 -13.82
C ILE A 224 11.08 -11.67 -14.65
N THR A 225 9.75 -11.57 -14.61
CA THR A 225 9.00 -10.53 -15.33
C THR A 225 9.41 -9.12 -14.87
N LYS A 226 9.53 -8.90 -13.56
CA LYS A 226 10.02 -7.65 -12.98
C LYS A 226 11.46 -7.35 -13.41
N ALA A 227 12.34 -8.33 -13.44
CA ALA A 227 13.72 -8.14 -13.89
C ALA A 227 13.81 -7.83 -15.39
N ILE A 228 12.96 -8.42 -16.24
CA ILE A 228 12.85 -8.06 -17.65
C ILE A 228 12.40 -6.60 -17.80
N LYS A 229 11.44 -6.14 -16.98
CA LYS A 229 11.02 -4.73 -16.95
C LYS A 229 12.17 -3.78 -16.59
N LEU A 230 13.13 -4.17 -15.74
CA LEU A 230 14.23 -3.32 -15.28
C LEU A 230 15.27 -3.01 -16.38
N SER A 231 14.88 -2.13 -17.32
CA SER A 231 15.63 -1.17 -18.15
C SER A 231 16.92 -0.55 -17.64
N LEU A 232 18.00 -0.51 -18.44
CA LEU A 232 18.83 0.70 -18.51
C LEU A 232 18.13 1.88 -19.24
N GLY A 233 17.24 1.59 -20.20
CA GLY A 233 16.36 2.58 -20.85
C GLY A 233 14.85 2.33 -20.64
N PRO A 234 13.99 3.27 -21.03
CA PRO A 234 12.55 3.07 -20.95
C PRO A 234 12.10 1.91 -21.85
N THR A 235 11.29 1.01 -21.31
CA THR A 235 10.53 0.00 -22.07
C THR A 235 9.04 0.30 -22.00
N PRO A 236 8.23 -0.26 -22.92
CA PRO A 236 6.78 -0.23 -22.75
C PRO A 236 6.34 -0.77 -21.39
N MET A 237 7.06 -1.74 -20.80
CA MET A 237 6.75 -2.28 -19.48
C MET A 237 6.84 -1.23 -18.35
N ASP A 238 7.48 -0.09 -18.57
CA ASP A 238 7.57 1.00 -17.59
C ASP A 238 6.30 1.87 -17.53
N ILE A 239 5.36 1.69 -18.47
CA ILE A 239 4.06 2.37 -18.48
C ILE A 239 3.30 2.10 -17.17
N VAL A 240 3.35 0.86 -16.69
CA VAL A 240 2.63 0.42 -15.49
C VAL A 240 3.61 0.05 -14.36
N PRO A 241 3.28 0.36 -13.10
CA PRO A 241 4.13 0.03 -11.97
C PRO A 241 4.15 -1.48 -11.71
N SER A 242 5.17 -1.95 -10.97
CA SER A 242 5.27 -3.37 -10.55
C SER A 242 4.06 -3.89 -9.78
N TYR A 243 3.27 -2.99 -9.17
CA TYR A 243 2.00 -3.32 -8.54
C TYR A 243 1.00 -3.98 -9.51
N ILE A 244 0.88 -3.49 -10.75
CA ILE A 244 -0.03 -4.05 -11.78
C ILE A 244 0.36 -5.50 -12.10
N TYR A 245 1.65 -5.77 -12.30
CA TYR A 245 2.16 -7.13 -12.53
C TYR A 245 1.92 -8.06 -11.34
N LYS A 246 2.04 -7.55 -10.11
CA LYS A 246 1.75 -8.32 -8.89
C LYS A 246 0.28 -8.71 -8.83
N THR A 247 -0.63 -7.76 -9.04
CA THR A 247 -2.06 -8.02 -8.99
C THR A 247 -2.48 -9.03 -10.04
N ALA A 248 -2.02 -8.88 -11.28
CA ALA A 248 -2.30 -9.86 -12.32
C ALA A 248 -1.71 -11.25 -12.04
N MET A 249 -0.53 -11.34 -11.41
CA MET A 249 0.02 -12.64 -10.99
C MET A 249 -0.89 -13.32 -9.98
N MET A 250 -1.48 -12.57 -9.05
CA MET A 250 -2.42 -13.15 -8.09
C MET A 250 -3.68 -13.67 -8.79
N HIS A 251 -4.28 -12.90 -9.70
CA HIS A 251 -5.41 -13.39 -10.49
C HIS A 251 -5.04 -14.62 -11.33
N TRP A 252 -3.99 -14.54 -12.13
CA TRP A 252 -3.52 -15.65 -12.97
C TRP A 252 -3.26 -16.94 -12.18
N TYR A 253 -2.58 -16.82 -11.04
CA TYR A 253 -2.27 -17.98 -10.22
C TYR A 253 -3.51 -18.58 -9.56
N TYR A 254 -4.28 -17.78 -8.83
CA TYR A 254 -5.38 -18.28 -8.01
C TYR A 254 -6.63 -18.62 -8.85
N ASP A 255 -6.85 -17.93 -9.97
CA ASP A 255 -8.04 -18.14 -10.80
C ASP A 255 -7.78 -19.20 -11.90
N GLU A 256 -6.55 -19.31 -12.44
CA GLU A 256 -6.27 -20.18 -13.59
C GLU A 256 -5.22 -21.29 -13.35
N LYS A 257 -4.12 -21.00 -12.62
CA LYS A 257 -2.90 -21.84 -12.66
C LYS A 257 -2.59 -22.68 -11.44
N GLN A 258 -3.38 -22.56 -10.37
CA GLN A 258 -3.14 -23.24 -9.09
C GLN A 258 -2.87 -24.75 -9.23
N ARG A 259 -3.48 -25.41 -10.24
CA ARG A 259 -3.40 -26.87 -10.43
C ARG A 259 -2.23 -27.36 -11.28
N CYS A 260 -1.58 -26.50 -12.08
CA CYS A 260 -0.60 -26.96 -13.07
C CYS A 260 0.74 -26.24 -13.07
N ILE A 261 0.92 -25.14 -12.32
CA ILE A 261 2.16 -24.36 -12.37
C ILE A 261 3.42 -25.20 -12.08
N LEU A 262 3.33 -26.21 -11.21
CA LEU A 262 4.43 -27.12 -10.86
C LEU A 262 4.76 -28.14 -11.95
N ASN A 263 3.81 -28.44 -12.83
CA ASN A 263 3.92 -29.48 -13.85
C ASN A 263 4.34 -28.92 -15.22
N GLU A 264 4.39 -27.59 -15.35
CA GLU A 264 4.75 -26.90 -16.58
C GLU A 264 6.19 -26.37 -16.52
N SER A 265 6.85 -26.30 -17.67
CA SER A 265 8.17 -25.69 -17.78
C SER A 265 8.12 -24.19 -17.45
N MET A 266 9.22 -23.66 -16.93
CA MET A 266 9.31 -22.24 -16.58
C MET A 266 9.03 -21.33 -17.79
N ASN A 267 9.54 -21.70 -18.97
CA ASN A 267 9.29 -20.94 -20.19
C ASN A 267 7.81 -20.89 -20.56
N LYS A 268 7.04 -21.95 -20.28
CA LYS A 268 5.62 -22.03 -20.56
C LYS A 268 4.87 -21.17 -19.58
N ASN A 269 5.14 -21.34 -18.28
CA ASN A 269 4.55 -20.51 -17.23
C ASN A 269 4.82 -19.01 -17.46
N LEU A 270 6.04 -18.63 -17.85
CA LEU A 270 6.37 -17.23 -18.15
C LEU A 270 5.63 -16.72 -19.39
N SER A 271 5.59 -17.52 -20.46
CA SER A 271 4.91 -17.13 -21.70
C SER A 271 3.40 -16.98 -21.46
N ASP A 272 2.79 -17.94 -20.77
CA ASP A 272 1.37 -17.95 -20.42
C ASP A 272 1.02 -16.74 -19.55
N PHE A 273 1.84 -16.41 -18.54
CA PHE A 273 1.61 -15.22 -17.71
C PHE A 273 1.70 -13.91 -18.51
N LEU A 274 2.66 -13.79 -19.44
CA LEU A 274 2.78 -12.61 -20.29
C LEU A 274 1.62 -12.48 -21.29
N ILE A 275 1.09 -13.60 -21.78
CA ILE A 275 -0.10 -13.65 -22.63
C ILE A 275 -1.33 -13.22 -21.82
N TYR A 276 -1.51 -13.78 -20.63
CA TYR A 276 -2.58 -13.39 -19.71
C TYR A 276 -2.55 -11.89 -19.39
N MET A 277 -1.37 -11.36 -19.05
CA MET A 277 -1.17 -9.92 -18.87
C MET A 277 -1.54 -9.10 -20.11
N SER A 278 -1.17 -9.58 -21.31
CA SER A 278 -1.57 -8.91 -22.55
C SER A 278 -3.08 -8.88 -22.72
N GLU A 279 -3.80 -9.94 -22.34
CA GLU A 279 -5.26 -10.01 -22.48
C GLU A 279 -5.95 -9.04 -21.53
N ILE A 280 -5.54 -9.00 -20.25
CA ILE A 280 -6.04 -8.03 -19.27
C ILE A 280 -5.77 -6.59 -19.69
N LEU A 281 -4.55 -6.29 -20.14
CA LEU A 281 -4.23 -4.92 -20.56
C LEU A 281 -5.00 -4.51 -21.82
N SER A 282 -5.33 -5.47 -22.69
CA SER A 282 -6.16 -5.19 -23.87
C SER A 282 -7.63 -4.98 -23.52
N SER A 283 -8.14 -5.62 -22.46
CA SER A 283 -9.51 -5.37 -21.98
C SER A 283 -9.64 -4.05 -21.24
N GLY A 284 -8.55 -3.54 -20.65
CA GLY A 284 -8.56 -2.34 -19.81
C GLY A 284 -9.21 -2.56 -18.44
N GLU A 285 -9.49 -3.81 -18.07
CA GLU A 285 -10.19 -4.17 -16.85
C GLU A 285 -9.32 -5.08 -15.97
N MET A 286 -8.92 -4.58 -14.81
CA MET A 286 -8.31 -5.39 -13.76
C MET A 286 -8.76 -4.89 -12.39
N LEU A 287 -9.43 -5.74 -11.64
CA LEU A 287 -9.86 -5.42 -10.28
C LEU A 287 -8.70 -5.56 -9.28
N ILE A 288 -8.89 -5.02 -8.09
CA ILE A 288 -8.03 -5.32 -6.94
C ILE A 288 -8.15 -6.79 -6.53
N TYR A 289 -7.10 -7.34 -5.89
CA TYR A 289 -7.10 -8.73 -5.43
C TYR A 289 -6.92 -8.84 -3.90
N PRO A 290 -7.66 -9.72 -3.19
CA PRO A 290 -8.83 -10.45 -3.68
C PRO A 290 -9.96 -9.47 -4.05
N TYR A 291 -10.98 -9.93 -4.78
CA TYR A 291 -12.13 -9.12 -5.19
C TYR A 291 -12.91 -8.60 -3.95
N LEU A 292 -12.44 -7.50 -3.37
CA LEU A 292 -13.07 -6.90 -2.19
C LEU A 292 -14.20 -5.94 -2.57
N ASP A 293 -14.12 -5.33 -3.75
CA ASP A 293 -15.14 -4.44 -4.30
C ASP A 293 -14.90 -4.24 -5.82
N GLU A 294 -15.93 -4.52 -6.63
CA GLU A 294 -15.90 -4.45 -8.10
C GLU A 294 -15.74 -3.03 -8.66
N LYS A 295 -15.85 -2.00 -7.81
CA LYS A 295 -15.68 -0.60 -8.20
C LYS A 295 -14.22 -0.18 -8.41
N PHE A 296 -13.25 -1.04 -8.09
CA PHE A 296 -11.83 -0.69 -8.13
C PHE A 296 -11.10 -1.31 -9.32
N ASN A 297 -11.33 -0.74 -10.51
CA ASN A 297 -10.49 -1.06 -11.67
C ASN A 297 -9.14 -0.33 -11.58
N ILE A 298 -8.06 -1.08 -11.39
CA ILE A 298 -6.71 -0.52 -11.19
C ILE A 298 -6.06 -0.04 -12.50
N LEU A 299 -6.68 -0.33 -13.66
CA LEU A 299 -6.26 0.13 -14.97
C LEU A 299 -7.00 1.39 -15.45
N GLU A 300 -8.08 1.79 -14.78
CA GLU A 300 -8.88 2.99 -15.12
C GLU A 300 -8.03 4.27 -15.29
N PRO A 301 -6.97 4.53 -14.48
CA PRO A 301 -6.17 5.75 -14.63
C PRO A 301 -5.30 5.81 -15.89
N TYR A 302 -5.15 4.72 -16.64
CA TYR A 302 -4.23 4.64 -17.78
C TYR A 302 -4.95 4.84 -19.11
N ASN A 303 -4.28 5.47 -20.06
CA ASN A 303 -4.81 5.65 -21.41
C ASN A 303 -4.90 4.30 -22.15
N GLU A 304 -6.05 4.06 -22.77
CA GLU A 304 -6.37 2.81 -23.47
C GLU A 304 -5.36 2.45 -24.57
N ASP A 305 -5.02 3.39 -25.46
CA ASP A 305 -4.02 3.15 -26.53
C ASP A 305 -2.67 2.74 -25.95
N THR A 306 -2.29 3.33 -24.81
CA THR A 306 -1.04 3.04 -24.12
C THR A 306 -1.07 1.62 -23.53
N LEU A 307 -2.20 1.19 -22.97
CA LEU A 307 -2.39 -0.19 -22.49
C LEU A 307 -2.38 -1.20 -23.63
N ILE A 308 -3.03 -0.91 -24.76
CA ILE A 308 -3.05 -1.77 -25.96
C ILE A 308 -1.63 -1.93 -26.53
N ASN A 309 -0.85 -0.84 -26.58
CA ASN A 309 0.54 -0.89 -27.02
C ASN A 309 1.41 -1.76 -26.11
N LEU A 310 1.24 -1.63 -24.79
CA LEU A 310 1.92 -2.51 -23.83
C LEU A 310 1.48 -3.97 -23.99
N ALA A 311 0.19 -4.24 -24.16
CA ALA A 311 -0.33 -5.58 -24.40
C ALA A 311 0.33 -6.23 -25.63
N GLY A 312 0.34 -5.53 -26.77
CA GLY A 312 1.00 -6.00 -27.98
C GLY A 312 2.49 -6.30 -27.78
N TYR A 313 3.18 -5.46 -26.99
CA TYR A 313 4.58 -5.70 -26.60
C TYR A 313 4.74 -6.97 -25.75
N LEU A 314 3.93 -7.16 -24.70
CA LEU A 314 4.02 -8.36 -23.85
C LEU A 314 3.75 -9.64 -24.63
N LYS A 315 2.75 -9.63 -25.53
CA LYS A 315 2.45 -10.75 -26.42
C LYS A 315 3.61 -11.09 -27.35
N SER A 316 4.32 -10.07 -27.85
CA SER A 316 5.55 -10.26 -28.64
C SER A 316 6.66 -10.89 -27.80
N VAL A 317 6.88 -10.37 -26.59
CA VAL A 317 7.92 -10.84 -25.66
C VAL A 317 7.68 -12.29 -25.24
N ALA A 318 6.43 -12.74 -25.11
CA ALA A 318 6.08 -14.11 -24.74
C ALA A 318 6.61 -15.19 -25.72
N SER A 319 7.03 -14.82 -26.93
CA SER A 319 7.65 -15.78 -27.85
C SER A 319 9.05 -16.20 -27.39
N LYS A 320 9.43 -17.47 -27.63
CA LYS A 320 10.71 -18.03 -27.16
C LYS A 320 11.95 -17.23 -27.59
N SER A 321 11.98 -16.74 -28.82
CA SER A 321 13.11 -15.95 -29.33
C SER A 321 13.20 -14.58 -28.67
N GLN A 322 12.06 -13.95 -28.37
CA GLN A 322 12.00 -12.65 -27.72
C GLN A 322 12.31 -12.76 -26.23
N LEU A 323 11.83 -13.79 -25.53
CA LEU A 323 12.25 -14.10 -24.16
C LEU A 323 13.77 -14.27 -24.06
N MET A 324 14.36 -15.10 -24.94
CA MET A 324 15.82 -15.29 -24.99
C MET A 324 16.57 -13.97 -25.20
N ARG A 325 16.05 -13.10 -26.07
CA ARG A 325 16.66 -11.78 -26.32
C ARG A 325 16.56 -10.89 -25.08
N ALA A 326 15.38 -10.82 -24.46
CA ALA A 326 15.12 -9.99 -23.29
C ALA A 326 16.04 -10.36 -22.11
N ILE A 327 16.19 -11.64 -21.80
CA ILE A 327 17.05 -12.08 -20.68
C ILE A 327 18.55 -11.87 -20.97
N ARG A 328 18.99 -12.04 -22.23
CA ARG A 328 20.40 -11.79 -22.61
C ARG A 328 20.76 -10.33 -22.51
N CYS A 329 19.94 -9.45 -23.10
CA CYS A 329 20.16 -8.00 -23.00
C CYS A 329 20.29 -7.54 -21.54
N ARG A 330 19.46 -8.11 -20.64
CA ARG A 330 19.51 -7.80 -19.21
C ARG A 330 20.78 -8.28 -18.52
N ALA A 331 21.18 -9.52 -18.79
CA ALA A 331 22.38 -10.08 -18.20
C ALA A 331 23.64 -9.29 -18.63
N ASP A 332 23.67 -8.78 -19.86
CA ASP A 332 24.77 -7.97 -20.37
C ASP A 332 24.76 -6.54 -19.77
N ASP A 333 23.58 -5.91 -19.68
CA ASP A 333 23.40 -4.60 -19.01
C ASP A 333 23.92 -4.64 -17.55
N ALA A 334 23.65 -5.73 -16.84
CA ALA A 334 24.06 -5.93 -15.44
C ALA A 334 25.58 -6.03 -15.29
N LYS A 335 26.24 -6.81 -16.16
CA LYS A 335 27.71 -6.91 -16.17
C LYS A 335 28.34 -5.54 -16.38
N ASN A 336 27.78 -4.75 -17.30
CA ASN A 336 28.27 -3.40 -17.56
C ASN A 336 28.07 -2.45 -16.37
N ARG A 337 27.02 -2.62 -15.53
CA ARG A 337 26.88 -1.87 -14.28
C ARG A 337 27.99 -2.19 -13.27
N GLY A 338 28.38 -3.46 -13.13
CA GLY A 338 29.51 -3.86 -12.27
C GLY A 338 30.81 -3.16 -12.65
N PHE A 339 31.09 -3.05 -13.95
CA PHE A 339 32.25 -2.30 -14.46
C PHE A 339 32.13 -0.78 -14.25
N ILE A 340 30.94 -0.18 -14.38
CA ILE A 340 30.77 1.27 -14.19
C ILE A 340 30.93 1.68 -12.73
N ILE A 341 30.50 0.83 -11.78
CA ILE A 341 30.62 1.12 -10.34
C ILE A 341 32.09 1.02 -9.88
N GLU A 342 32.90 0.10 -10.44
CA GLU A 342 34.34 0.01 -10.12
C GLU A 342 35.16 1.22 -10.59
N TYR A 343 34.82 1.83 -11.73
CA TYR A 343 35.62 2.92 -12.32
C TYR A 343 35.26 4.33 -11.84
N HIS A 344 34.18 4.51 -11.08
CA HIS A 344 33.75 5.84 -10.60
C HIS A 344 34.10 6.16 -9.13
N PHE A 345 34.99 5.38 -8.50
CA PHE A 345 35.64 5.76 -7.24
C PHE A 345 36.76 6.80 -7.44
N THR A 346 36.39 7.99 -7.91
CA THR A 346 37.18 9.23 -7.71
C THR A 346 36.22 10.39 -7.43
N PRO A 347 36.45 11.19 -6.38
CA PRO A 347 35.51 12.24 -5.99
C PRO A 347 35.60 13.40 -6.98
N ILE A 348 34.55 13.63 -7.77
CA ILE A 348 34.40 14.86 -8.54
C ILE A 348 33.13 15.59 -8.11
N GLN A 349 33.36 16.82 -7.66
CA GLN A 349 32.40 17.84 -7.26
C GLN A 349 31.46 18.25 -8.41
N ASN A 350 30.23 18.62 -8.02
CA ASN A 350 29.34 19.60 -8.64
C ASN A 350 29.24 19.62 -10.19
N SER A 351 28.14 19.09 -10.72
CA SER A 351 27.33 19.88 -11.67
C SER A 351 25.86 19.45 -11.64
N ILE A 352 25.01 20.45 -11.43
CA ILE A 352 23.55 20.36 -11.47
C ILE A 352 23.15 20.44 -12.95
N ALA A 353 22.61 19.36 -13.50
CA ALA A 353 21.95 19.38 -14.80
C ALA A 353 20.43 19.35 -14.58
N HIS A 354 19.80 20.50 -14.78
CA HIS A 354 18.36 20.66 -14.94
C HIS A 354 17.89 19.88 -16.17
N PHE A 355 16.92 18.98 -16.01
CA PHE A 355 16.11 18.49 -17.13
C PHE A 355 14.70 19.07 -17.02
N HIS A 356 14.36 19.88 -18.02
CA HIS A 356 13.04 20.43 -18.28
C HIS A 356 12.12 19.35 -18.84
N ASP A 357 10.95 19.19 -18.22
CA ASP A 357 9.81 18.45 -18.76
C ASP A 357 9.09 19.31 -19.81
N ASN A 358 9.11 18.84 -21.06
CA ASN A 358 8.42 19.43 -22.21
C ASN A 358 7.08 18.74 -22.43
N SER A 359 6.05 19.19 -21.69
CA SER A 359 4.66 18.92 -22.05
C SER A 359 3.73 19.95 -21.41
N ARG A 360 3.70 21.17 -21.98
CA ARG A 360 2.63 22.15 -21.73
C ARG A 360 1.92 22.47 -23.04
N PRO A 361 0.57 22.39 -23.11
CA PRO A 361 -0.18 23.03 -24.17
C PRO A 361 -0.12 24.56 -24.01
N ARG A 362 0.18 25.28 -25.10
CA ARG A 362 0.14 26.74 -25.15
C ARG A 362 -1.31 27.24 -25.02
N PRO A 363 -1.58 28.33 -24.29
CA PRO A 363 -2.86 29.01 -24.39
C PRO A 363 -2.98 29.73 -25.75
N PRO A 364 -4.19 29.92 -26.28
CA PRO A 364 -4.39 30.57 -27.57
C PRO A 364 -3.95 32.03 -27.53
N ARG A 365 -3.22 32.43 -28.57
CA ARG A 365 -2.87 33.82 -28.89
C ARG A 365 -4.15 34.57 -29.29
N SER A 366 -4.54 35.58 -28.53
CA SER A 366 -5.37 36.68 -29.04
C SER A 366 -4.45 37.85 -29.42
N ASN A 367 -4.60 38.31 -30.67
CA ASN A 367 -3.86 39.46 -31.20
C ASN A 367 -4.39 40.78 -30.61
N PRO A 368 -3.53 41.81 -30.50
CA PRO A 368 -3.87 43.11 -29.94
C PRO A 368 -4.24 44.13 -31.02
N SER A 369 -5.44 44.69 -30.97
CA SER A 369 -5.76 46.01 -31.53
C SER A 369 -7.19 46.39 -31.17
N GLU A 370 -7.38 47.25 -30.18
CA GLU A 370 -8.01 48.55 -30.41
C GLU A 370 -8.01 49.41 -29.14
N ILE A 371 -7.63 50.66 -29.38
CA ILE A 371 -7.50 51.78 -28.46
C ILE A 371 -8.91 52.34 -28.22
N LEU A 372 -9.29 52.63 -26.97
CA LEU A 372 -9.87 53.94 -26.64
C LEU A 372 -9.95 54.22 -25.12
N ASN A 373 -9.49 55.42 -24.80
CA ASN A 373 -9.61 56.19 -23.55
C ASN A 373 -10.91 55.99 -22.75
N LYS A 374 -10.79 55.96 -21.41
CA LYS A 374 -11.24 57.07 -20.52
C LYS A 374 -11.10 56.72 -19.01
N SER A 375 -10.39 57.61 -18.32
CA SER A 375 -10.74 58.19 -17.01
C SER A 375 -10.78 57.30 -15.75
N ARG A 376 -9.80 57.53 -14.86
CA ARG A 376 -9.96 57.40 -13.39
C ARG A 376 -11.05 58.36 -12.89
N PRO A 377 -11.68 58.06 -11.74
CA PRO A 377 -11.30 58.81 -10.54
C PRO A 377 -11.11 57.96 -9.28
N ARG A 378 -10.46 58.63 -8.31
CA ARG A 378 -10.07 58.20 -6.96
C ARG A 378 -11.26 58.18 -5.97
N PRO A 379 -11.05 57.72 -4.71
CA PRO A 379 -12.09 57.18 -3.83
C PRO A 379 -12.77 58.24 -2.96
N GLU A 380 -13.97 57.94 -2.48
CA GLU A 380 -14.60 58.65 -1.36
C GLU A 380 -14.85 57.72 -0.16
N GLN A 381 -14.45 58.24 1.00
CA GLN A 381 -14.69 57.75 2.35
C GLN A 381 -16.08 58.20 2.86
N LYS A 382 -16.46 57.63 4.02
CA LYS A 382 -17.53 57.97 4.99
C LYS A 382 -18.79 57.13 4.81
N SER A 383 -19.45 56.59 5.83
CA SER A 383 -19.40 56.80 7.29
C SER A 383 -20.23 55.70 7.98
N ARG A 384 -19.84 55.28 9.19
CA ARG A 384 -20.71 54.59 10.15
C ARG A 384 -21.83 55.53 10.63
N PRO A 385 -22.95 54.99 11.14
CA PRO A 385 -23.23 55.17 12.56
C PRO A 385 -23.60 53.87 13.30
N ARG A 386 -23.53 53.98 14.62
CA ARG A 386 -23.70 52.95 15.65
C ARG A 386 -25.01 53.24 16.45
N PRO A 387 -25.34 52.51 17.52
CA PRO A 387 -26.55 51.70 17.68
C PRO A 387 -27.65 52.35 18.53
N ALA A 388 -28.83 51.71 18.61
CA ALA A 388 -29.83 51.99 19.65
C ALA A 388 -30.29 50.69 20.34
N GLN A 389 -30.32 50.78 21.67
CA GLN A 389 -30.68 49.76 22.64
C GLN A 389 -32.19 49.66 22.91
N ARG A 390 -32.58 48.57 23.58
CA ARG A 390 -33.53 48.39 24.71
C ARG A 390 -34.82 47.59 24.44
N ASN A 391 -34.86 46.43 25.13
CA ASN A 391 -35.96 45.63 25.71
C ASN A 391 -37.01 46.50 26.48
N PRO A 392 -38.15 46.00 27.05
CA PRO A 392 -38.40 44.61 27.51
C PRO A 392 -39.87 44.07 27.57
N SER A 393 -39.99 42.82 28.06
CA SER A 393 -41.04 42.22 28.92
C SER A 393 -42.40 41.75 28.35
N GLU A 394 -42.71 40.46 28.56
CA GLU A 394 -43.85 39.85 29.32
C GLU A 394 -43.90 38.33 28.97
N VAL A 395 -43.84 37.29 29.83
CA VAL A 395 -44.34 36.92 31.19
C VAL A 395 -45.64 36.07 31.15
N ILE A 396 -45.59 34.85 31.75
CA ILE A 396 -46.67 33.97 32.33
C ILE A 396 -47.49 33.08 31.34
N ASN A 397 -47.82 31.79 31.53
CA ASN A 397 -47.91 30.80 32.64
C ASN A 397 -47.86 29.35 32.07
N MET A 398 -47.17 28.36 32.67
CA MET A 398 -47.59 27.34 33.68
C MET A 398 -48.84 26.46 33.40
N SER A 399 -48.64 25.13 33.38
CA SER A 399 -49.26 24.07 34.25
C SER A 399 -49.06 22.68 33.59
N LEU A 400 -48.24 21.76 34.14
CA LEU A 400 -48.52 20.76 35.20
C LEU A 400 -49.58 19.71 34.83
N LEU A 401 -49.17 18.43 34.78
CA LEU A 401 -49.68 17.31 35.62
C LEU A 401 -49.10 15.94 35.16
N SER A 402 -48.31 15.33 36.04
CA SER A 402 -48.24 13.87 36.29
C SER A 402 -49.28 13.56 37.42
N PRO A 403 -49.55 12.32 37.94
CA PRO A 403 -48.66 11.15 38.04
C PRO A 403 -49.31 9.72 38.08
N GLU A 404 -48.46 8.69 38.25
CA GLU A 404 -48.66 7.38 38.94
C GLU A 404 -49.73 6.40 38.39
N GLN A 405 -49.70 5.06 38.48
CA GLN A 405 -48.91 3.98 39.11
C GLN A 405 -49.41 2.65 38.46
N ASN A 406 -48.61 1.58 38.38
CA ASN A 406 -48.81 0.28 39.07
C ASN A 406 -48.04 -0.90 38.44
N ILE A 407 -47.70 -1.84 39.32
CA ILE A 407 -46.86 -3.04 39.17
C ILE A 407 -47.76 -4.30 39.05
N ASP A 408 -47.14 -5.41 38.63
CA ASP A 408 -47.56 -6.83 38.64
C ASP A 408 -48.20 -7.40 37.36
N GLU A 409 -47.47 -8.25 36.64
CA GLU A 409 -47.65 -9.72 36.67
C GLU A 409 -46.67 -10.45 35.71
N ILE A 410 -46.07 -11.52 36.22
CA ILE A 410 -45.26 -12.53 35.53
C ILE A 410 -46.21 -13.58 34.90
N PRO A 411 -45.86 -14.17 33.76
CA PRO A 411 -45.74 -15.63 33.80
C PRO A 411 -44.48 -16.16 33.10
N ASP A 412 -43.91 -17.17 33.76
CA ASP A 412 -42.89 -18.08 33.28
C ASP A 412 -43.28 -18.74 31.95
N VAL A 413 -42.34 -18.75 31.00
CA VAL A 413 -42.32 -19.76 29.92
C VAL A 413 -40.92 -20.36 29.85
N ILE A 414 -40.83 -21.54 30.45
CA ILE A 414 -39.78 -22.53 30.24
C ILE A 414 -39.81 -22.93 28.75
N VAL A 415 -38.71 -22.71 28.03
CA VAL A 415 -38.48 -23.36 26.72
C VAL A 415 -37.28 -24.28 26.84
N ASP A 416 -37.63 -25.56 26.87
CA ASP A 416 -36.83 -26.76 26.77
C ASP A 416 -35.97 -26.74 25.49
N SER A 417 -34.65 -26.76 25.65
CA SER A 417 -33.69 -26.93 24.55
C SER A 417 -33.19 -28.37 24.55
N THR A 418 -34.02 -29.31 24.09
CA THR A 418 -33.58 -30.65 23.73
C THR A 418 -34.11 -31.07 22.35
N THR A 419 -33.19 -31.65 21.57
CA THR A 419 -33.41 -32.48 20.37
C THR A 419 -33.99 -31.83 19.11
N LYS A 420 -33.10 -31.60 18.13
CA LYS A 420 -33.27 -32.07 16.73
C LYS A 420 -31.90 -32.28 16.09
N ILE A 421 -31.39 -33.50 16.28
CA ILE A 421 -30.37 -34.11 15.43
C ILE A 421 -31.15 -34.67 14.25
N ASP A 422 -31.20 -33.92 13.15
CA ASP A 422 -31.70 -34.45 11.88
C ASP A 422 -30.53 -34.98 11.04
N LYS A 423 -30.70 -36.28 10.74
CA LYS A 423 -29.90 -37.20 9.93
C LYS A 423 -29.28 -36.54 8.70
N TRP A 424 -27.95 -36.54 8.66
CA TRP A 424 -27.19 -36.59 7.41
C TRP A 424 -27.09 -38.06 6.99
N ASN A 425 -27.93 -38.44 6.02
CA ASN A 425 -27.79 -39.71 5.33
C ASN A 425 -26.75 -39.58 4.21
N GLU A 426 -25.97 -40.66 4.12
CA GLU A 426 -24.94 -41.00 3.15
C GLU A 426 -25.30 -40.63 1.70
N SER A 427 -24.40 -39.85 1.07
CA SER A 427 -24.08 -40.04 -0.33
C SER A 427 -22.57 -40.22 -0.42
N ASP A 428 -22.18 -41.45 -0.73
CA ASP A 428 -20.81 -41.85 -1.03
C ASP A 428 -20.21 -41.04 -2.19
N ASP A 429 -18.87 -41.03 -2.19
CA ASP A 429 -17.97 -40.42 -3.16
C ASP A 429 -17.74 -38.90 -3.05
N SER A 430 -17.13 -38.46 -1.95
CA SER A 430 -16.14 -37.36 -2.06
C SER A 430 -15.01 -37.39 -1.03
N CYS A 431 -13.80 -37.26 -1.57
CA CYS A 431 -12.61 -36.67 -0.98
C CYS A 431 -11.89 -37.41 0.17
N CYS A 432 -11.02 -38.36 -0.18
CA CYS A 432 -9.94 -38.84 0.70
C CYS A 432 -9.08 -37.69 1.27
N SER A 433 -8.97 -36.56 0.57
CA SER A 433 -8.11 -35.44 1.01
C SER A 433 -8.67 -34.69 2.22
N CYS A 434 -10.00 -34.53 2.34
CA CYS A 434 -10.61 -33.84 3.50
C CYS A 434 -10.45 -34.65 4.80
N LYS A 435 -10.59 -35.98 4.74
CA LYS A 435 -10.36 -36.85 5.91
C LYS A 435 -8.91 -36.80 6.38
N THR A 436 -7.95 -36.75 5.44
CA THR A 436 -6.52 -36.61 5.78
C THR A 436 -6.20 -35.26 6.42
N ILE A 437 -6.78 -34.16 5.93
CA ILE A 437 -6.56 -32.82 6.50
C ILE A 437 -7.10 -32.74 7.94
N ILE A 438 -8.30 -33.28 8.20
CA ILE A 438 -8.89 -33.31 9.56
C ILE A 438 -8.00 -34.12 10.52
N ILE A 439 -7.45 -35.26 10.07
CA ILE A 439 -6.53 -36.07 10.88
C ILE A 439 -5.24 -35.31 11.17
N ILE A 440 -4.65 -34.63 10.18
CA ILE A 440 -3.42 -33.84 10.38
C ILE A 440 -3.65 -32.71 11.39
N ILE A 441 -4.76 -31.98 11.27
CA ILE A 441 -5.13 -30.91 12.20
C ILE A 441 -5.28 -31.47 13.62
N ALA A 442 -6.00 -32.59 13.78
CA ALA A 442 -6.18 -33.24 15.08
C ALA A 442 -4.84 -33.67 15.70
N CYS A 443 -3.90 -34.22 14.90
CA CYS A 443 -2.57 -34.59 15.36
C CYS A 443 -1.74 -33.37 15.81
N VAL A 444 -1.80 -32.25 15.09
CA VAL A 444 -1.10 -31.01 15.48
C VAL A 444 -1.63 -30.47 16.81
N PHE A 445 -2.95 -30.45 16.99
CA PHE A 445 -3.55 -30.01 18.27
C PHE A 445 -3.17 -30.94 19.43
N ALA A 446 -3.13 -32.26 19.22
CA ALA A 446 -2.71 -33.21 20.25
C ALA A 446 -1.24 -33.00 20.66
N ILE A 447 -0.34 -32.79 19.70
CA ILE A 447 1.08 -32.51 19.98
C ILE A 447 1.23 -31.19 20.74
N LEU A 448 0.55 -30.13 20.32
CA LEU A 448 0.60 -28.83 20.98
C LEU A 448 0.11 -28.92 22.42
N PHE A 449 -0.98 -29.67 22.66
CA PHE A 449 -1.51 -29.91 23.99
C PHE A 449 -0.52 -30.67 24.89
N LEU A 450 0.17 -31.68 24.37
CA LEU A 450 1.20 -32.42 25.12
C LEU A 450 2.40 -31.53 25.47
N VAL A 451 2.85 -30.69 24.53
CA VAL A 451 3.97 -29.74 24.78
C VAL A 451 3.60 -28.73 25.85
N ILE A 452 2.41 -28.13 25.77
CA ILE A 452 1.93 -27.18 26.78
C ILE A 452 1.82 -27.85 28.15
N THR A 453 1.27 -29.07 28.20
CA THR A 453 1.15 -29.84 29.45
C THR A 453 2.51 -30.17 30.05
N ALA A 454 3.51 -30.53 29.22
CA ALA A 454 4.87 -30.79 29.66
C ALA A 454 5.56 -29.53 30.20
N ILE A 455 5.39 -28.37 29.54
CA ILE A 455 5.93 -27.08 30.00
C ILE A 455 5.31 -26.69 31.35
N ILE A 456 3.98 -26.81 31.49
CA ILE A 456 3.27 -26.52 32.73
C ILE A 456 3.78 -27.45 33.85
N THR A 457 3.85 -28.76 33.58
CA THR A 457 4.34 -29.75 34.56
C THR A 457 5.78 -29.45 34.98
N PHE A 458 6.66 -29.11 34.04
CA PHE A 458 8.05 -28.74 34.32
C PHE A 458 8.14 -27.45 35.16
N TYR A 459 7.30 -26.47 34.88
CA TYR A 459 7.26 -25.21 35.64
C TYR A 459 6.80 -25.42 37.10
N TYR A 460 5.82 -26.29 37.32
CA TYR A 460 5.28 -26.56 38.65
C TYR A 460 6.08 -27.57 39.48
N THR A 461 6.89 -28.42 38.85
CA THR A 461 7.76 -29.39 39.57
C THR A 461 9.13 -28.81 39.98
N ARG A 462 9.48 -27.61 39.50
CA ARG A 462 10.70 -26.88 39.87
C ARG A 462 10.52 -25.82 40.97
N LYS A 463 9.29 -25.62 41.44
CA LYS A 463 8.99 -24.94 42.71
C LYS A 463 8.82 -25.99 43.79
#